data_AF-A0A5N6NL36-F1
#
_entry.id   AF-A0A5N6NL36-F1
#
_cell.length_a   1.000
_cell.length_b   1.000
_cell.length_c   1.000
_cell.angle_alpha   90.00
_cell.angle_beta   90.00
_cell.angle_gamma   90.00
#
_symmetry.space_group_name_H-M   'P 1'
#
loop_
_entity.id
_entity.type
_entity.pdbx_description
1 polymer ?
#
loop_
_entity_poly.entity_id
_entity_poly.type
_entity_poly.pdbx_seq_one_letter_code
_entity_poly.pdbx_strand_id
1 'polypeptide(L)'
;MEGKSVVDDQQKECNNFAETAKTVCVGMQNDHHGCNQEELKKIMQMRGLLEQHDPTSKDYDDLTIRRFLRARDMDIDKACAMFLKHLKWRKTFIPNGSISVSEVQNEIAQNKMFMQGSDKLGRPITVVFGGKHFCNKKGGVEEFKRFVVFGLDKLCSRIPTGQEKFVVIGDLQGWGYSCSDIRGYLAALSILQDYYPERLGKMFILHVPYVFMAAWKMVYPFIDEKTKEKIVFVENKQLKSTLLKDIDENQLPEIYGGNLKLTSTPPCHHNTTIVTVAAATTIVTLVNPTQFLGI
;
A
#
# COMPACT_ATOMS: atom_id res chain seq x y z
N MET A 1 -40.26 -15.34 35.04
CA MET A 1 -40.56 -15.42 33.59
C MET A 1 -39.65 -14.43 32.85
N GLU A 2 -38.34 -14.68 32.80
CA GLU A 2 -37.34 -13.68 32.30
C GLU A 2 -36.36 -14.26 31.26
N GLY A 3 -36.68 -15.42 30.68
CA GLY A 3 -35.78 -16.12 29.74
C GLY A 3 -36.12 -15.98 28.24
N LYS A 4 -37.18 -15.25 27.86
CA LYS A 4 -37.62 -15.16 26.45
C LYS A 4 -37.22 -13.86 25.74
N SER A 5 -37.03 -12.74 26.44
CA SER A 5 -36.73 -11.45 25.79
C SER A 5 -35.28 -11.34 25.30
N VAL A 6 -34.31 -11.92 26.00
CA VAL A 6 -32.89 -11.83 25.66
C VAL A 6 -32.55 -12.59 24.36
N VAL A 7 -33.26 -13.69 24.10
CA VAL A 7 -33.06 -14.51 22.88
C VAL A 7 -33.61 -13.82 21.64
N ASP A 8 -34.74 -13.11 21.77
CA ASP A 8 -35.34 -12.34 20.66
C ASP A 8 -34.51 -11.09 20.30
N ASP A 9 -33.87 -10.46 21.28
CA ASP A 9 -33.01 -9.29 21.04
C ASP A 9 -31.67 -9.67 20.39
N GLN A 10 -31.07 -10.81 20.77
CA GLN A 10 -29.88 -11.34 20.09
C GLN A 10 -30.19 -11.80 18.65
N GLN A 11 -31.38 -12.36 18.42
CA GLN A 11 -31.81 -12.75 17.07
C GLN A 11 -32.03 -11.52 16.17
N LYS A 12 -32.52 -10.41 16.73
CA LYS A 12 -32.65 -9.13 16.01
C LYS A 12 -31.30 -8.50 15.68
N GLU A 13 -30.34 -8.52 16.60
CA GLU A 13 -28.98 -8.02 16.33
C GLU A 13 -28.27 -8.85 15.25
N CYS A 14 -28.40 -10.19 15.28
CA CYS A 14 -27.88 -11.06 14.22
C CYS A 14 -28.52 -10.77 12.85
N ASN A 15 -29.82 -10.50 12.82
CA ASN A 15 -30.53 -10.18 11.57
C ASN A 15 -30.11 -8.80 11.02
N ASN A 16 -29.90 -7.81 11.88
CA ASN A 16 -29.40 -6.48 11.48
C ASN A 16 -27.96 -6.53 10.95
N PHE A 17 -27.12 -7.38 11.55
CA PHE A 17 -25.76 -7.63 11.05
C PHE A 17 -25.77 -8.28 9.66
N ALA A 18 -26.66 -9.27 9.45
CA ALA A 18 -26.82 -9.94 8.17
C ALA A 18 -27.37 -9.00 7.07
N GLU A 19 -28.22 -8.05 7.43
CA GLU A 19 -28.79 -7.06 6.50
C GLU A 19 -27.80 -5.95 6.16
N THR A 20 -26.99 -5.50 7.14
CA THR A 20 -25.87 -4.59 6.91
C THR A 20 -24.81 -5.22 6.01
N ALA A 21 -24.50 -6.51 6.21
CA ALA A 21 -23.59 -7.26 5.36
C ALA A 21 -24.13 -7.39 3.92
N LYS A 22 -25.44 -7.57 3.73
CA LYS A 22 -26.07 -7.59 2.40
C LYS A 22 -25.95 -6.26 1.69
N THR A 23 -26.19 -5.14 2.38
CA THR A 23 -26.09 -3.79 1.78
C THR A 23 -24.67 -3.45 1.33
N VAL A 24 -23.65 -3.88 2.06
CA VAL A 24 -22.24 -3.75 1.63
C VAL A 24 -21.95 -4.57 0.36
N CYS A 25 -22.59 -5.72 0.19
CA CYS A 25 -22.40 -6.59 -0.98
C CYS A 25 -23.05 -6.07 -2.26
N VAL A 26 -24.07 -5.21 -2.18
CA VAL A 26 -24.79 -4.70 -3.37
C VAL A 26 -23.93 -3.73 -4.20
N GLY A 27 -22.87 -3.15 -3.63
CA GLY A 27 -21.93 -2.29 -4.35
C GLY A 27 -20.91 -3.03 -5.24
N MET A 28 -20.89 -4.37 -5.22
CA MET A 28 -19.94 -5.20 -5.97
C MET A 28 -20.70 -6.21 -6.83
N GLN A 29 -21.34 -5.75 -7.90
CA GLN A 29 -21.86 -6.64 -8.93
C GLN A 29 -21.33 -6.20 -10.29
N ASN A 30 -20.35 -6.96 -10.78
CA ASN A 30 -20.52 -7.72 -12.01
C ASN A 30 -19.55 -8.93 -12.01
N ASP A 31 -20.15 -10.09 -12.28
CA ASP A 31 -19.59 -11.42 -12.56
C ASP A 31 -19.06 -12.29 -11.38
N HIS A 32 -19.58 -13.54 -11.30
CA HIS A 32 -19.27 -14.65 -10.37
C HIS A 32 -20.12 -14.83 -9.09
N HIS A 33 -21.36 -15.32 -9.24
CA HIS A 33 -22.23 -15.62 -8.09
C HIS A 33 -21.86 -16.91 -7.29
N GLY A 34 -21.09 -17.84 -7.87
CA GLY A 34 -20.65 -19.08 -7.18
C GLY A 34 -19.30 -18.99 -6.47
N CYS A 35 -18.36 -18.23 -7.04
CA CYS A 35 -16.98 -18.08 -6.54
C CYS A 35 -16.93 -17.34 -5.19
N ASN A 36 -17.89 -16.43 -4.96
CA ASN A 36 -17.85 -15.54 -3.80
C ASN A 36 -18.32 -16.21 -2.50
N GLN A 37 -19.18 -17.24 -2.55
CA GLN A 37 -19.73 -17.86 -1.32
C GLN A 37 -18.74 -18.81 -0.63
N GLU A 38 -17.98 -19.62 -1.39
CA GLU A 38 -16.97 -20.50 -0.78
C GLU A 38 -15.81 -19.69 -0.19
N GLU A 39 -15.35 -18.67 -0.92
CA GLU A 39 -14.33 -17.75 -0.43
C GLU A 39 -14.79 -17.04 0.85
N LEU A 40 -16.03 -16.55 0.90
CA LEU A 40 -16.60 -15.93 2.11
C LEU A 40 -16.64 -16.90 3.30
N LYS A 41 -17.03 -18.16 3.10
CA LYS A 41 -17.01 -19.17 4.17
C LYS A 41 -15.61 -19.38 4.73
N LYS A 42 -14.60 -19.46 3.85
CA LYS A 42 -13.19 -19.60 4.28
C LYS A 42 -12.68 -18.37 5.02
N ILE A 43 -13.09 -17.16 4.60
CA ILE A 43 -12.79 -15.91 5.31
C ILE A 43 -13.35 -15.95 6.73
N MET A 44 -14.64 -16.28 6.88
CA MET A 44 -15.30 -16.35 8.19
C MET A 44 -14.65 -17.42 9.10
N GLN A 45 -14.33 -18.59 8.54
CA GLN A 45 -13.67 -19.66 9.30
C GLN A 45 -12.27 -19.22 9.76
N MET A 46 -11.46 -18.64 8.87
CA MET A 46 -10.13 -18.15 9.23
C MET A 46 -10.21 -17.02 10.26
N ARG A 47 -11.19 -16.11 10.14
CA ARG A 47 -11.42 -15.03 11.11
C ARG A 47 -11.63 -15.58 12.52
N GLY A 48 -12.53 -16.57 12.67
CA GLY A 48 -12.77 -17.22 13.96
C GLY A 48 -11.52 -17.88 14.54
N LEU A 49 -10.71 -18.55 13.71
CA LEU A 49 -9.44 -19.13 14.15
C LEU A 49 -8.42 -18.07 14.58
N LEU A 50 -8.31 -16.97 13.84
CA LEU A 50 -7.37 -15.90 14.16
C LEU A 50 -7.73 -15.22 15.48
N GLU A 51 -9.01 -14.93 15.71
CA GLU A 51 -9.48 -14.27 16.93
C GLU A 51 -9.24 -15.12 18.19
N GLN A 52 -9.29 -16.45 18.06
CA GLN A 52 -8.92 -17.37 19.15
C GLN A 52 -7.43 -17.30 19.52
N HIS A 53 -6.55 -17.04 18.56
CA HIS A 53 -5.09 -17.05 18.76
C HIS A 53 -4.52 -15.67 19.07
N ASP A 54 -5.04 -14.61 18.43
CA ASP A 54 -4.62 -13.23 18.64
C ASP A 54 -5.82 -12.28 18.44
N PRO A 55 -6.45 -11.79 19.53
CA PRO A 55 -7.63 -10.93 19.45
C PRO A 55 -7.43 -9.61 18.70
N THR A 56 -6.18 -9.21 18.42
CA THR A 56 -5.89 -8.02 17.59
C THR A 56 -6.18 -8.25 16.10
N SER A 57 -6.41 -9.49 15.69
CA SER A 57 -6.83 -9.82 14.31
C SER A 57 -8.15 -9.16 13.90
N LYS A 58 -9.02 -8.81 14.86
CA LYS A 58 -10.31 -8.15 14.62
C LYS A 58 -10.18 -6.78 13.91
N ASP A 59 -9.02 -6.13 14.05
CA ASP A 59 -8.76 -4.82 13.45
C ASP A 59 -8.54 -4.91 11.92
N TYR A 60 -8.46 -6.13 11.38
CA TYR A 60 -8.25 -6.39 9.96
C TYR A 60 -9.55 -6.73 9.24
N ASP A 61 -9.72 -6.14 8.05
CA ASP A 61 -10.87 -6.34 7.19
C ASP A 61 -10.84 -7.70 6.45
N ASP A 62 -12.00 -8.09 5.92
CA ASP A 62 -12.16 -9.34 5.17
C ASP A 62 -11.29 -9.36 3.89
N LEU A 63 -11.05 -8.20 3.28
CA LEU A 63 -10.15 -8.06 2.14
C LEU A 63 -8.72 -8.48 2.52
N THR A 64 -8.26 -8.11 3.72
CA THR A 64 -6.95 -8.52 4.20
C THR A 64 -6.88 -10.01 4.45
N ILE A 65 -7.85 -10.59 5.15
CA ILE A 65 -7.93 -12.05 5.36
C ILE A 65 -7.94 -12.79 4.01
N ARG A 66 -8.73 -12.30 3.06
CA ARG A 66 -8.82 -12.85 1.70
C ARG A 66 -7.46 -12.91 0.99
N ARG A 67 -6.62 -11.87 1.11
CA ARG A 67 -5.28 -11.86 0.49
C ARG A 67 -4.36 -12.94 1.07
N PHE A 68 -4.41 -13.16 2.39
CA PHE A 68 -3.63 -14.22 3.02
C PHE A 68 -4.11 -15.61 2.61
N LEU A 69 -5.42 -15.82 2.49
CA LEU A 69 -5.99 -17.06 1.95
C LEU A 69 -5.52 -17.31 0.51
N ARG A 70 -5.65 -16.32 -0.39
CA ARG A 70 -5.22 -16.44 -1.79
C ARG A 70 -3.72 -16.72 -1.94
N ALA A 71 -2.90 -16.14 -1.07
CA ALA A 71 -1.46 -16.38 -1.05
C ALA A 71 -1.07 -17.80 -0.62
N ARG A 72 -2.01 -18.57 -0.04
CA ARG A 72 -1.84 -19.97 0.36
C ARG A 72 -2.88 -20.86 -0.31
N ASP A 73 -3.31 -20.50 -1.51
CA ASP A 73 -4.22 -21.28 -2.36
C ASP A 73 -5.50 -21.73 -1.62
N MET A 74 -6.02 -20.83 -0.76
CA MET A 74 -7.22 -21.03 0.05
C MET A 74 -7.10 -22.13 1.11
N ASP A 75 -5.86 -22.50 1.50
CA ASP A 75 -5.54 -23.35 2.65
C ASP A 75 -5.60 -22.53 3.95
N ILE A 76 -6.59 -22.82 4.79
CA ILE A 76 -6.91 -22.04 5.98
C ILE A 76 -5.78 -22.12 7.01
N ASP A 77 -5.21 -23.31 7.24
CA ASP A 77 -4.19 -23.50 8.27
C ASP A 77 -2.89 -22.78 7.89
N LYS A 78 -2.45 -22.92 6.63
CA LYS A 78 -1.27 -22.21 6.11
C LYS A 78 -1.49 -20.71 6.10
N ALA A 79 -2.68 -20.24 5.71
CA ALA A 79 -3.01 -18.81 5.71
C ALA A 79 -3.05 -18.24 7.13
N CYS A 80 -3.65 -18.97 8.08
CA CYS A 80 -3.69 -18.61 9.49
C CYS A 80 -2.28 -18.49 10.08
N ALA A 81 -1.42 -19.49 9.85
CA ALA A 81 -0.02 -19.46 10.28
C ALA A 81 0.75 -18.26 9.69
N MET A 82 0.55 -17.97 8.39
CA MET A 82 1.16 -16.81 7.74
C MET A 82 0.66 -15.49 8.35
N PHE A 83 -0.64 -15.38 8.63
CA PHE A 83 -1.24 -14.19 9.20
C PHE A 83 -0.77 -13.95 10.64
N LEU A 84 -0.70 -14.98 11.48
CA LEU A 84 -0.16 -14.86 12.83
C LEU A 84 1.33 -14.46 12.82
N LYS A 85 2.12 -15.00 11.88
CA LYS A 85 3.51 -14.54 11.64
C LYS A 85 3.53 -13.05 11.26
N HIS A 86 2.61 -12.60 10.40
CA HIS A 86 2.47 -11.19 10.04
C HIS A 86 2.13 -10.30 11.24
N LEU A 87 1.16 -10.69 12.09
CA LEU A 87 0.80 -9.93 13.30
C LEU A 87 1.99 -9.77 14.24
N LYS A 88 2.72 -10.87 14.51
CA LYS A 88 3.92 -10.85 15.33
C LYS A 88 4.99 -9.94 14.73
N TRP A 89 5.23 -10.04 13.42
CA TRP A 89 6.21 -9.20 12.74
C TRP A 89 5.82 -7.71 12.74
N ARG A 90 4.54 -7.38 12.55
CA ARG A 90 4.04 -6.00 12.64
C ARG A 90 4.33 -5.39 14.01
N LYS A 91 4.03 -6.14 15.09
CA LYS A 91 4.29 -5.72 16.47
C LYS A 91 5.76 -5.45 16.77
N THR A 92 6.69 -6.24 16.19
CA THR A 92 8.13 -6.08 16.44
C THR A 92 8.82 -5.09 15.50
N PHE A 93 8.44 -5.09 14.21
CA PHE A 93 9.09 -4.29 13.19
C PHE A 93 8.53 -2.86 13.13
N ILE A 94 7.25 -2.68 13.46
CA ILE A 94 6.55 -1.38 13.44
C ILE A 94 5.80 -1.17 14.78
N PRO A 95 6.52 -1.11 15.92
CA PRO A 95 5.88 -1.09 17.24
C PRO A 95 4.98 0.15 17.45
N ASN A 96 5.27 1.26 16.76
CA ASN A 96 4.50 2.50 16.85
C ASN A 96 3.36 2.56 15.81
N GLY A 97 3.03 1.44 15.15
CA GLY A 97 2.00 1.36 14.10
C GLY A 97 2.39 1.97 12.75
N SER A 98 3.39 2.84 12.70
CA SER A 98 3.96 3.39 11.46
C SER A 98 5.47 3.60 11.57
N ILE A 99 6.14 3.70 10.42
CA ILE A 99 7.55 4.09 10.31
C ILE A 99 7.61 5.60 10.05
N SER A 100 8.37 6.32 10.87
CA SER A 100 8.52 7.76 10.75
C SER A 100 9.58 8.15 9.71
N VAL A 101 9.48 9.36 9.17
CA VAL A 101 10.45 9.90 8.18
C VAL A 101 11.87 9.92 8.73
N SER A 102 12.06 10.19 10.03
CA SER A 102 13.38 10.21 10.67
C SER A 102 14.09 8.86 10.66
N GLU A 103 13.34 7.76 10.64
CA GLU A 103 13.90 6.40 10.64
C GLU A 103 14.38 5.96 9.26
N VAL A 104 14.00 6.68 8.20
CA VAL A 104 14.29 6.35 6.80
C VAL A 104 14.80 7.57 6.02
N GLN A 105 15.34 8.56 6.74
CA GLN A 105 15.73 9.85 6.18
C GLN A 105 16.82 9.74 5.11
N ASN A 106 17.78 8.82 5.26
CA ASN A 106 18.87 8.65 4.29
C ASN A 106 18.35 8.01 3.00
N GLU A 107 17.33 7.16 3.11
CA GLU A 107 16.65 6.54 1.99
C GLU A 107 15.74 7.53 1.24
N ILE A 108 15.00 8.37 1.98
CA ILE A 108 14.19 9.46 1.41
C ILE A 108 15.08 10.49 0.69
N ALA A 109 16.22 10.85 1.27
CA ALA A 109 17.16 11.80 0.69
C ALA A 109 17.72 11.37 -0.69
N GLN A 110 17.66 10.08 -1.02
CA GLN A 110 18.05 9.58 -2.34
C GLN A 110 17.03 9.92 -3.44
N ASN A 111 15.83 10.40 -3.09
CA ASN A 111 14.78 10.86 -4.00
C ASN A 111 14.53 9.87 -5.16
N LYS A 112 14.32 8.60 -4.78
CA LYS A 112 14.29 7.44 -5.68
C LYS A 112 12.93 6.76 -5.79
N MET A 113 11.91 7.22 -5.06
CA MET A 113 10.57 6.65 -5.07
C MET A 113 9.53 7.77 -5.15
N PHE A 114 8.57 7.63 -6.06
CA PHE A 114 7.51 8.60 -6.30
C PHE A 114 6.18 7.87 -6.39
N MET A 115 5.17 8.36 -5.68
CA MET A 115 3.86 7.72 -5.58
C MET A 115 2.81 8.65 -6.19
N GLN A 116 2.67 8.63 -7.51
CA GLN A 116 1.70 9.45 -8.24
C GLN A 116 1.13 8.68 -9.44
N GLY A 117 -0.07 9.08 -9.85
CA GLY A 117 -0.81 8.43 -10.92
C GLY A 117 -1.53 7.16 -10.49
N SER A 118 -2.40 6.71 -11.37
CA SER A 118 -3.08 5.42 -11.33
C SER A 118 -3.13 4.81 -12.73
N ASP A 119 -3.21 3.49 -12.81
CA ASP A 119 -3.42 2.82 -14.09
C ASP A 119 -4.92 2.83 -14.48
N LYS A 120 -5.23 2.29 -15.67
CA LYS A 120 -6.60 2.22 -16.21
C LYS A 120 -7.55 1.33 -15.38
N LEU A 121 -7.02 0.51 -14.48
CA LEU A 121 -7.79 -0.30 -13.53
C LEU A 121 -7.95 0.38 -12.17
N GLY A 122 -7.52 1.65 -12.05
CA GLY A 122 -7.58 2.42 -10.81
C GLY A 122 -6.55 2.01 -9.77
N ARG A 123 -5.53 1.22 -10.13
CA ARG A 123 -4.45 0.82 -9.21
C ARG A 123 -3.46 1.97 -9.06
N PRO A 124 -3.09 2.39 -7.84
CA PRO A 124 -2.10 3.45 -7.67
C PRO A 124 -0.74 3.00 -8.21
N ILE A 125 -0.02 3.94 -8.82
CA ILE A 125 1.31 3.73 -9.37
C ILE A 125 2.37 4.24 -8.38
N THR A 126 3.47 3.48 -8.28
CA THR A 126 4.74 3.96 -7.75
C THR A 126 5.83 3.84 -8.80
N VAL A 127 6.67 4.87 -8.91
CA VAL A 127 7.88 4.89 -9.75
C VAL A 127 9.10 4.76 -8.84
N VAL A 128 10.00 3.84 -9.13
CA VAL A 128 11.23 3.60 -8.38
C VAL A 128 12.42 3.68 -9.31
N PHE A 129 13.41 4.52 -8.96
CA PHE A 129 14.63 4.71 -9.74
C PHE A 129 15.77 3.87 -9.17
N GLY A 130 16.07 2.73 -9.80
CA GLY A 130 17.13 1.82 -9.38
C GLY A 130 18.51 2.46 -9.42
N GLY A 131 18.80 3.31 -10.41
CA GLY A 131 20.06 4.03 -10.53
C GLY A 131 20.35 5.01 -9.38
N LYS A 132 19.35 5.32 -8.54
CA LYS A 132 19.48 6.18 -7.36
C LYS A 132 19.56 5.40 -6.04
N HIS A 133 19.53 4.07 -6.06
CA HIS A 133 19.62 3.26 -4.85
C HIS A 133 21.08 3.06 -4.44
N PHE A 134 21.55 3.73 -3.39
CA PHE A 134 22.94 3.61 -2.91
C PHE A 134 23.00 2.95 -1.53
N CYS A 135 23.24 1.63 -1.51
CA CYS A 135 23.25 0.80 -0.31
C CYS A 135 24.45 1.04 0.64
N ASN A 136 25.53 1.66 0.15
CA ASN A 136 26.75 1.96 0.93
C ASN A 136 26.67 3.28 1.73
N LYS A 137 25.48 3.87 1.86
CA LYS A 137 25.27 5.09 2.65
C LYS A 137 24.86 4.74 4.09
N LYS A 138 24.84 5.77 4.97
CA LYS A 138 24.41 5.64 6.37
C LYS A 138 23.05 4.94 6.46
N GLY A 139 22.88 4.06 7.44
CA GLY A 139 21.64 3.28 7.68
C GLY A 139 21.72 1.82 7.27
N GLY A 140 22.41 1.52 6.16
CA GLY A 140 22.59 0.17 5.65
C GLY A 140 21.28 -0.58 5.37
N VAL A 141 21.36 -1.91 5.41
CA VAL A 141 20.23 -2.79 5.03
C VAL A 141 19.01 -2.66 5.95
N GLU A 142 19.21 -2.33 7.23
CA GLU A 142 18.09 -2.22 8.18
C GLU A 142 17.26 -0.96 7.92
N GLU A 143 17.89 0.20 7.68
CA GLU A 143 17.17 1.40 7.24
C GLU A 143 16.47 1.15 5.90
N PHE A 144 17.11 0.44 4.96
CA PHE A 144 16.48 0.09 3.69
C PHE A 144 15.23 -0.78 3.87
N LYS A 145 15.26 -1.81 4.73
CA LYS A 145 14.07 -2.61 5.05
C LYS A 145 12.95 -1.74 5.62
N ARG A 146 13.27 -0.81 6.53
CA ARG A 146 12.29 0.15 7.06
C ARG A 146 11.73 1.04 5.96
N PHE A 147 12.57 1.50 5.03
CA PHE A 147 12.13 2.30 3.88
C PHE A 147 11.20 1.53 2.94
N VAL A 148 11.47 0.25 2.67
CA VAL A 148 10.57 -0.60 1.88
C VAL A 148 9.19 -0.67 2.52
N VAL A 149 9.12 -0.93 3.83
CA VAL A 149 7.86 -1.00 4.58
C VAL A 149 7.15 0.35 4.61
N PHE A 150 7.89 1.43 4.88
CA PHE A 150 7.37 2.80 4.80
C PHE A 150 6.73 3.08 3.43
N GLY A 151 7.44 2.73 2.36
CA GLY A 151 6.96 2.91 0.99
C GLY A 151 5.71 2.09 0.70
N LEU A 152 5.68 0.82 1.11
CA LEU A 152 4.55 -0.08 0.88
C LEU A 152 3.31 0.36 1.66
N ASP A 153 3.44 0.79 2.91
CA ASP A 153 2.30 1.27 3.71
C ASP A 153 1.71 2.56 3.12
N LYS A 154 2.57 3.50 2.69
CA LYS A 154 2.12 4.72 1.99
C LYS A 154 1.45 4.43 0.65
N LEU A 155 1.96 3.45 -0.09
CA LEU A 155 1.35 3.02 -1.35
C LEU A 155 0.01 2.33 -1.09
N CYS A 156 -0.09 1.49 -0.06
CA CYS A 156 -1.33 0.84 0.35
C CYS A 156 -2.38 1.85 0.81
N SER A 157 -2.01 2.93 1.50
CA SER A 157 -2.96 3.98 1.90
C SER A 157 -3.54 4.78 0.72
N ARG A 158 -2.96 4.66 -0.48
CA ARG A 158 -3.46 5.28 -1.72
C ARG A 158 -4.38 4.37 -2.53
N ILE A 159 -4.57 3.12 -2.10
CA ILE A 159 -5.43 2.18 -2.80
C ILE A 159 -6.90 2.57 -2.55
N PRO A 160 -7.70 2.81 -3.59
CA PRO A 160 -9.10 3.19 -3.43
C PRO A 160 -9.94 2.00 -2.93
N THR A 161 -11.09 2.30 -2.32
CA THR A 161 -12.07 1.29 -1.90
C THR A 161 -12.44 0.37 -3.08
N GLY A 162 -12.47 -0.95 -2.83
CA GLY A 162 -12.74 -1.95 -3.86
C GLY A 162 -11.52 -2.37 -4.71
N GLN A 163 -10.39 -1.69 -4.55
CA GLN A 163 -9.10 -2.10 -5.12
C GLN A 163 -8.20 -2.67 -4.03
N GLU A 164 -7.23 -3.51 -4.41
CA GLU A 164 -6.29 -4.13 -3.46
C GLU A 164 -4.84 -4.09 -3.92
N LYS A 165 -4.62 -3.78 -5.19
CA LYS A 165 -3.34 -3.92 -5.87
C LYS A 165 -2.77 -2.57 -6.29
N PHE A 166 -1.45 -2.52 -6.41
CA PHE A 166 -0.71 -1.39 -6.96
C PHE A 166 0.13 -1.81 -8.18
N VAL A 167 0.61 -0.80 -8.92
CA VAL A 167 1.52 -0.97 -10.06
C VAL A 167 2.87 -0.34 -9.73
N VAL A 168 3.94 -1.02 -10.12
CA VAL A 168 5.32 -0.54 -9.95
C VAL A 168 5.94 -0.26 -11.31
N ILE A 169 6.54 0.92 -11.48
CA ILE A 169 7.43 1.23 -12.59
C ILE A 169 8.85 1.31 -12.02
N GLY A 170 9.65 0.28 -12.26
CA GLY A 170 11.07 0.23 -11.91
C GLY A 170 11.92 0.72 -13.06
N ASP A 171 12.51 1.90 -12.94
CA ASP A 171 13.42 2.47 -13.94
C ASP A 171 14.88 2.19 -13.55
N LEU A 172 15.57 1.44 -14.41
CA LEU A 172 16.96 1.06 -14.22
C LEU A 172 17.94 1.96 -14.98
N GLN A 173 17.49 3.11 -15.49
CA GLN A 173 18.40 4.09 -16.07
C GLN A 173 19.46 4.52 -15.05
N GLY A 174 20.73 4.42 -15.45
CA GLY A 174 21.88 4.69 -14.58
C GLY A 174 22.18 3.60 -13.55
N TRP A 175 21.48 2.46 -13.58
CA TRP A 175 21.79 1.32 -12.72
C TRP A 175 23.13 0.67 -13.11
N GLY A 176 23.94 0.33 -12.11
CA GLY A 176 25.26 -0.26 -12.26
C GLY A 176 25.81 -0.78 -10.93
N TYR A 177 27.12 -1.06 -10.88
CA TYR A 177 27.74 -1.72 -9.72
C TYR A 177 27.56 -0.97 -8.39
N SER A 178 27.67 0.36 -8.41
CA SER A 178 27.57 1.20 -7.20
C SER A 178 26.17 1.27 -6.58
N CYS A 179 25.13 0.89 -7.34
CA CYS A 179 23.73 0.88 -6.91
C CYS A 179 23.08 -0.51 -6.98
N SER A 180 23.89 -1.54 -7.23
CA SER A 180 23.49 -2.95 -7.23
C SER A 180 23.48 -3.51 -5.81
N ASP A 181 22.30 -3.68 -5.22
CA ASP A 181 22.13 -4.20 -3.86
C ASP A 181 21.35 -5.51 -3.82
N ILE A 182 22.01 -6.62 -4.14
CA ILE A 182 21.38 -7.95 -4.13
C ILE A 182 20.78 -8.28 -2.76
N ARG A 183 21.46 -7.89 -1.67
CA ARG A 183 20.99 -8.14 -0.29
C ARG A 183 19.72 -7.34 0.00
N GLY A 184 19.70 -6.07 -0.39
CA GLY A 184 18.51 -5.23 -0.33
C GLY A 184 17.37 -5.80 -1.16
N TYR A 185 17.61 -6.19 -2.41
CA TYR A 185 16.56 -6.74 -3.28
C TYR A 185 15.94 -8.01 -2.69
N LEU A 186 16.75 -8.93 -2.17
CA LEU A 186 16.26 -10.13 -1.49
C LEU A 186 15.48 -9.79 -0.21
N ALA A 187 15.92 -8.78 0.55
CA ALA A 187 15.20 -8.32 1.74
C ALA A 187 13.83 -7.70 1.38
N ALA A 188 13.78 -6.86 0.34
CA ALA A 188 12.54 -6.26 -0.15
C ALA A 188 11.56 -7.33 -0.68
N LEU A 189 12.09 -8.30 -1.43
CA LEU A 189 11.32 -9.42 -1.95
C LEU A 189 10.76 -10.30 -0.81
N SER A 190 11.56 -10.58 0.21
CA SER A 190 11.09 -11.31 1.40
C SER A 190 9.98 -10.54 2.13
N ILE A 191 10.11 -9.22 2.31
CA ILE A 191 9.06 -8.39 2.93
C ILE A 191 7.75 -8.45 2.12
N LEU A 192 7.85 -8.30 0.80
CA LEU A 192 6.69 -8.34 -0.10
C LEU A 192 5.96 -9.68 -0.02
N GLN A 193 6.69 -10.79 -0.15
CA GLN A 193 6.10 -12.14 -0.18
C GLN A 193 5.54 -12.58 1.17
N ASP A 194 6.19 -12.20 2.29
CA ASP A 194 5.78 -12.65 3.63
C ASP A 194 4.70 -11.77 4.26
N TYR A 195 4.69 -10.45 3.98
CA TYR A 195 3.88 -9.49 4.75
C TYR A 195 2.95 -8.62 3.93
N TYR A 196 3.11 -8.60 2.59
CA TYR A 196 2.24 -7.87 1.67
C TYR A 196 1.67 -8.78 0.57
N PRO A 197 1.05 -9.93 0.95
CA PRO A 197 0.55 -10.90 -0.02
C PRO A 197 -0.47 -10.27 -0.98
N GLU A 198 -0.43 -10.70 -2.23
CA GLU A 198 -1.40 -10.32 -3.27
C GLU A 198 -1.50 -8.80 -3.56
N ARG A 199 -0.51 -8.00 -3.18
CA ARG A 199 -0.51 -6.54 -3.41
C ARG A 199 0.00 -6.10 -4.78
N LEU A 200 0.94 -6.84 -5.38
CA LEU A 200 1.45 -6.48 -6.71
C LEU A 200 0.43 -6.83 -7.80
N GLY A 201 0.03 -5.83 -8.57
CA GLY A 201 -0.81 -5.98 -9.76
C GLY A 201 0.00 -6.18 -11.04
N LYS A 202 1.00 -5.32 -11.28
CA LYS A 202 1.91 -5.37 -12.43
C LYS A 202 3.20 -4.62 -12.10
N MET A 203 4.34 -5.07 -12.63
CA MET A 203 5.63 -4.38 -12.50
C MET A 203 6.24 -4.17 -13.88
N PHE A 204 6.43 -2.91 -14.28
CA PHE A 204 7.18 -2.56 -15.48
C PHE A 204 8.64 -2.34 -15.12
N ILE A 205 9.58 -2.96 -15.85
CA ILE A 205 11.01 -2.73 -15.71
C ILE A 205 11.52 -2.03 -16.96
N LEU A 206 11.99 -0.79 -16.79
CA LEU A 206 12.42 0.10 -17.86
C LEU A 206 13.94 0.22 -17.92
N HIS A 207 14.47 0.59 -19.08
CA HIS A 207 15.87 0.97 -19.29
C HIS A 207 16.89 -0.03 -18.73
N VAL A 208 16.62 -1.33 -18.89
CA VAL A 208 17.42 -2.40 -18.30
C VAL A 208 18.83 -2.43 -18.91
N PRO A 209 19.89 -2.13 -18.14
CA PRO A 209 21.25 -2.21 -18.66
C PRO A 209 21.69 -3.68 -18.77
N TYR A 210 22.54 -4.02 -19.73
CA TYR A 210 23.00 -5.41 -19.93
C TYR A 210 23.59 -6.05 -18.66
N VAL A 211 24.32 -5.27 -17.85
CA VAL A 211 24.90 -5.73 -16.58
C VAL A 211 23.84 -6.14 -15.53
N PHE A 212 22.62 -5.60 -15.60
CA PHE A 212 21.53 -5.97 -14.69
C PHE A 212 21.16 -7.45 -14.82
N MET A 213 21.33 -8.06 -16.00
CA MET A 213 20.96 -9.46 -16.19
C MET A 213 21.75 -10.42 -15.29
N ALA A 214 22.97 -10.06 -14.88
CA ALA A 214 23.73 -10.83 -13.89
C ALA A 214 23.09 -10.75 -12.50
N ALA A 215 22.70 -9.56 -12.06
CA ALA A 215 21.97 -9.35 -10.81
C ALA A 215 20.61 -10.05 -10.83
N TRP A 216 19.88 -9.94 -11.94
CA TRP A 216 18.59 -10.58 -12.13
C TRP A 216 18.68 -12.09 -11.95
N LYS A 217 19.70 -12.75 -12.54
CA LYS A 217 19.93 -14.19 -12.38
C LYS A 217 20.12 -14.61 -10.91
N MET A 218 20.64 -13.74 -10.05
CA MET A 218 20.81 -14.03 -8.63
C MET A 218 19.51 -13.87 -7.84
N VAL A 219 18.64 -12.91 -8.21
CA VAL A 219 17.37 -12.64 -7.50
C VAL A 219 16.23 -13.52 -8.00
N TYR A 220 16.18 -13.79 -9.30
CA TYR A 220 15.10 -14.49 -9.99
C TYR A 220 14.65 -15.83 -9.34
N PRO A 221 15.56 -16.70 -8.85
CA PRO A 221 15.16 -17.95 -8.20
C PRO A 221 14.33 -17.79 -6.92
N PHE A 222 14.38 -16.61 -6.29
CA PHE A 222 13.68 -16.32 -5.03
C PHE A 222 12.30 -15.68 -5.23
N ILE A 223 11.93 -15.38 -6.49
CA ILE A 223 10.65 -14.77 -6.84
C ILE A 223 9.62 -15.90 -7.04
N ASP A 224 8.47 -15.79 -6.40
CA ASP A 224 7.36 -16.71 -6.63
C ASP A 224 6.79 -16.60 -8.06
N GLU A 225 6.19 -17.69 -8.55
CA GLU A 225 5.73 -17.77 -9.94
C GLU A 225 4.65 -16.73 -10.28
N LYS A 226 3.69 -16.50 -9.38
CA LYS A 226 2.63 -15.49 -9.56
C LYS A 226 3.22 -14.08 -9.66
N THR A 227 4.35 -13.80 -9.01
CA THR A 227 5.05 -12.51 -9.14
C THR A 227 5.82 -12.41 -10.45
N LYS A 228 6.46 -13.48 -10.93
CA LYS A 228 7.16 -13.49 -12.23
C LYS A 228 6.23 -13.13 -13.38
N GLU A 229 5.03 -13.70 -13.40
CA GLU A 229 4.00 -13.43 -14.43
C GLU A 229 3.59 -11.95 -14.51
N LYS A 230 3.79 -11.19 -13.44
CA LYS A 230 3.41 -9.77 -13.35
C LYS A 230 4.53 -8.83 -13.81
N ILE A 231 5.75 -9.35 -14.02
CA ILE A 231 6.91 -8.56 -14.40
C ILE A 231 6.98 -8.42 -15.92
N VAL A 232 7.00 -7.18 -16.39
CA VAL A 232 7.06 -6.82 -17.81
C VAL A 232 8.33 -6.03 -18.05
N PHE A 233 9.28 -6.62 -18.77
CA PHE A 233 10.43 -5.91 -19.29
C PHE A 233 10.01 -5.09 -20.50
N VAL A 234 10.23 -3.77 -20.46
CA VAL A 234 9.78 -2.85 -21.50
C VAL A 234 10.95 -2.48 -22.41
N GLU A 235 10.79 -2.67 -23.71
CA GLU A 235 11.78 -2.27 -24.70
C GLU A 235 11.83 -0.74 -24.85
N ASN A 236 13.04 -0.16 -24.84
CA ASN A 236 13.22 1.30 -24.93
C ASN A 236 12.54 1.91 -26.17
N LYS A 237 12.57 1.21 -27.32
CA LYS A 237 11.94 1.69 -28.58
C LYS A 237 10.42 1.76 -28.50
N GLN A 238 9.80 0.99 -27.61
CA GLN A 238 8.35 0.87 -27.45
C GLN A 238 7.90 1.31 -26.04
N LEU A 239 8.72 2.10 -25.34
CA LEU A 239 8.50 2.42 -23.93
C LEU A 239 7.15 3.09 -23.70
N LYS A 240 6.91 4.22 -24.37
CA LYS A 240 5.65 4.97 -24.24
C LYS A 240 4.45 4.11 -24.67
N SER A 241 4.51 3.50 -25.85
CA SER A 241 3.38 2.73 -26.40
C SER A 241 3.03 1.50 -25.56
N THR A 242 4.02 0.85 -24.92
CA THR A 242 3.78 -0.27 -24.02
C THR A 242 3.11 0.19 -22.72
N LEU A 243 3.62 1.26 -22.10
CA LEU A 243 3.03 1.79 -20.86
C LEU A 243 1.60 2.31 -21.09
N LEU A 244 1.34 2.96 -22.23
CA LEU A 244 0.00 3.46 -22.59
C LEU A 244 -1.06 2.38 -22.80
N LYS A 245 -0.69 1.10 -22.89
CA LYS A 245 -1.66 -0.01 -22.88
C LYS A 245 -2.41 -0.04 -21.55
N ASP A 246 -1.69 0.15 -20.45
CA ASP A 246 -2.21 0.01 -19.09
C ASP A 246 -2.42 1.34 -18.35
N ILE A 247 -1.76 2.42 -18.77
CA ILE A 247 -1.76 3.72 -18.06
C ILE A 247 -2.25 4.81 -19.01
N ASP A 248 -3.19 5.64 -18.56
CA ASP A 248 -3.64 6.79 -19.36
C ASP A 248 -2.53 7.85 -19.48
N GLU A 249 -2.50 8.57 -20.60
CA GLU A 249 -1.42 9.51 -20.90
C GLU A 249 -1.27 10.63 -19.85
N ASN A 250 -2.38 11.08 -19.26
CA ASN A 250 -2.39 12.06 -18.16
C ASN A 250 -1.95 11.48 -16.80
N GLN A 251 -1.89 10.17 -16.65
CA GLN A 251 -1.39 9.46 -15.46
C GLN A 251 0.04 8.95 -15.64
N LEU A 252 0.55 8.93 -16.87
CA LEU A 252 1.90 8.49 -17.18
C LEU A 252 2.91 9.64 -16.92
N PRO A 253 4.03 9.39 -16.23
CA PRO A 253 5.06 10.41 -16.01
C PRO A 253 5.59 11.05 -17.30
N GLU A 254 5.86 12.36 -17.26
CA GLU A 254 6.45 13.13 -18.38
C GLU A 254 7.75 12.51 -18.90
N ILE A 255 8.59 11.99 -18.01
CA ILE A 255 9.85 11.31 -18.35
C ILE A 255 9.66 10.03 -19.19
N TYR A 256 8.45 9.48 -19.23
CA TYR A 256 8.08 8.32 -20.07
C TYR A 256 7.15 8.73 -21.22
N GLY A 257 7.03 10.04 -21.47
CA GLY A 257 6.25 10.61 -22.57
C GLY A 257 4.76 10.81 -22.28
N GLY A 258 4.33 10.79 -21.02
CA GLY A 258 2.98 11.21 -20.63
C GLY A 258 2.93 12.68 -20.20
N ASN A 259 1.88 13.06 -19.44
CA ASN A 259 1.65 14.43 -18.99
C ASN A 259 1.66 14.58 -17.45
N LEU A 260 1.96 13.51 -16.70
CA LEU A 260 2.02 13.57 -15.25
C LEU A 260 3.39 14.09 -14.79
N LYS A 261 3.42 15.28 -14.19
CA LYS A 261 4.63 15.80 -13.56
C LYS A 261 4.89 15.11 -12.23
N LEU A 262 6.03 14.41 -12.14
CA LEU A 262 6.48 13.83 -10.88
C LEU A 262 6.92 14.94 -9.91
N THR A 263 6.36 14.92 -8.70
CA THR A 263 6.72 15.79 -7.60
C THR A 263 7.26 14.93 -6.47
N SER A 264 8.36 15.36 -5.87
CA SER A 264 8.87 14.70 -4.66
C SER A 264 7.73 14.66 -3.66
N THR A 265 7.40 13.46 -3.17
CA THR A 265 6.33 13.30 -2.19
C THR A 265 6.75 14.13 -0.98
N PRO A 266 6.01 15.19 -0.59
CA PRO A 266 6.40 15.95 0.58
C PRO A 266 6.46 14.97 1.75
N PRO A 267 7.49 15.03 2.62
CA PRO A 267 7.47 14.25 3.84
C PRO A 267 6.15 14.61 4.51
N CYS A 268 5.26 13.63 4.66
CA CYS A 268 3.98 13.83 5.28
C CYS A 268 4.24 14.31 6.71
N HIS A 269 4.24 15.63 6.91
CA HIS A 269 4.10 16.22 8.22
C HIS A 269 2.75 15.72 8.71
N HIS A 270 2.76 14.78 9.67
CA HIS A 270 1.61 14.64 10.53
C HIS A 270 1.43 16.02 11.17
N ASN A 271 0.37 16.72 10.76
CA ASN A 271 -0.08 17.92 11.43
C ASN A 271 -0.35 17.56 12.90
N THR A 272 0.64 17.79 13.76
CA THR A 272 0.39 18.16 15.15
C THR A 272 0.44 19.67 15.20
N THR A 273 -0.54 20.31 14.55
CA THR A 273 -0.80 21.75 14.68
C THR A 273 -2.29 22.00 14.42
N ILE A 274 -3.14 21.64 15.38
CA ILE A 274 -4.28 22.50 15.68
C ILE A 274 -3.69 23.61 16.56
N VAL A 275 -3.05 24.59 15.93
CA VAL A 275 -2.74 25.87 16.56
C VAL A 275 -3.53 26.90 15.78
N THR A 276 -4.70 27.18 16.34
CA THR A 276 -5.34 28.49 16.44
C THR A 276 -4.54 29.64 15.80
N VAL A 277 -4.74 29.90 14.51
CA VAL A 277 -4.50 31.23 13.94
C VAL A 277 -5.50 31.49 12.80
N ALA A 278 -6.75 31.73 13.19
CA ALA A 278 -7.69 32.53 12.41
C ALA A 278 -8.17 33.68 13.29
N ALA A 279 -7.21 34.50 13.73
CA ALA A 279 -7.44 35.77 14.37
C ALA A 279 -6.57 36.81 13.66
N ALA A 280 -6.92 37.14 12.41
CA ALA A 280 -6.32 38.27 11.69
C ALA A 280 -7.11 38.68 10.44
N THR A 281 -8.45 38.75 10.49
CA THR A 281 -9.20 39.56 9.50
C THR A 281 -10.49 40.09 10.09
N THR A 282 -10.43 41.11 10.95
CA THR A 282 -11.46 42.17 11.07
C THR A 282 -10.83 43.34 11.83
N ILE A 283 -10.08 44.19 11.14
CA ILE A 283 -9.98 45.61 11.49
C ILE A 283 -10.43 46.36 10.24
N VAL A 284 -11.74 46.55 10.11
CA VAL A 284 -12.33 47.72 9.47
C VAL A 284 -13.66 47.97 10.20
N THR A 285 -13.87 49.23 10.59
CA THR A 285 -15.08 49.82 11.20
C THR A 285 -15.40 49.46 12.66
N LEU A 286 -14.94 50.32 13.59
CA LEU A 286 -15.78 51.17 14.47
C LEU A 286 -14.99 51.58 15.72
N VAL A 287 -14.07 52.52 15.58
CA VAL A 287 -13.83 53.50 16.66
C VAL A 287 -13.75 54.86 15.97
N ASN A 288 -14.91 55.50 15.89
CA ASN A 288 -14.99 56.93 15.61
C ASN A 288 -14.80 57.64 16.96
N PRO A 289 -13.77 58.50 17.13
CA PRO A 289 -13.65 59.32 18.32
C PRO A 289 -14.57 60.54 18.22
N THR A 290 -14.90 61.12 19.37
CA THR A 290 -15.56 62.42 19.60
C THR A 290 -17.07 62.57 19.30
N GLN A 291 -17.88 62.58 20.37
CA GLN A 291 -18.80 63.66 20.79
C GLN A 291 -19.56 63.21 22.06
N PHE A 292 -19.36 63.84 23.22
CA PHE A 292 -20.07 65.02 23.78
C PHE A 292 -21.29 64.65 24.65
N LEU A 293 -21.29 65.20 25.89
CA LEU A 293 -22.42 65.43 26.83
C LEU A 293 -23.13 64.16 27.36
N GLY A 294 -23.49 64.02 28.63
CA GLY A 294 -23.71 64.96 29.71
C GLY A 294 -24.80 64.36 30.61
N ILE A 295 -24.74 64.68 31.91
CA ILE A 295 -25.63 64.29 33.02
C ILE A 295 -25.30 62.92 33.63
#